data_AF-A0A5C6YR25-F1
#
_entry.id   AF-A0A5C6YR25-F1
#
_cell.length_a   1.000
_cell.length_b   1.000
_cell.length_c   1.000
_cell.angle_alpha   90.00
_cell.angle_beta   90.00
_cell.angle_gamma   90.00
#
_symmetry.space_group_name_H-M   'P 1'
#
loop_
_entity.id
_entity.type
_entity.pdbx_description
1 polymer ?
#
loop_
_entity_poly.entity_id
_entity_poly.type
_entity_poly.pdbx_seq_one_letter_code
_entity_poly.pdbx_strand_id
1 'polypeptide(L)'
;MTKLLISFAALILTVSIASSQTGCSKFYPFTEGTKAEITSYGKKGKIAAVVDYTILKTTKKSEGEVANMQSSVKDEKGELIAETNYDVTCDGTKISIDYNSMVSPMMMEQFKNMEYDISGIDLEIPNNLSVG
;
A
#
# COMPACT_ATOMS: atom_id res chain seq x y z
N MET A 1 14.85 -50.44 6.47
CA MET A 1 14.75 -49.31 7.43
C MET A 1 15.49 -48.06 6.93
N THR A 2 16.72 -48.18 6.44
CA THR A 2 17.54 -47.05 5.91
C THR A 2 16.88 -46.30 4.75
N LYS A 3 16.22 -46.99 3.82
CA LYS A 3 15.47 -46.35 2.71
C LYS A 3 14.27 -45.53 3.19
N LEU A 4 13.62 -45.95 4.29
CA LEU A 4 12.49 -45.23 4.89
C LEU A 4 12.97 -43.94 5.58
N LEU A 5 14.12 -44.01 6.27
CA LEU A 5 14.77 -42.87 6.91
C LEU A 5 15.24 -41.82 5.89
N ILE A 6 15.77 -42.25 4.74
CA ILE A 6 16.19 -41.35 3.66
C ILE A 6 14.98 -40.66 3.01
N SER A 7 13.89 -41.39 2.77
CA SER A 7 12.64 -40.81 2.25
C SER A 7 12.01 -39.80 3.22
N PHE A 8 12.06 -40.08 4.53
CA PHE A 8 11.53 -39.17 5.55
C PHE A 8 12.38 -37.89 5.68
N ALA A 9 13.70 -38.02 5.62
CA ALA A 9 14.63 -36.88 5.61
C ALA A 9 14.46 -35.99 4.36
N ALA A 10 14.22 -36.58 3.18
CA ALA A 10 13.96 -35.84 1.95
C ALA A 10 12.65 -35.04 2.00
N LEU A 11 11.61 -35.59 2.63
CA LEU A 11 10.31 -34.91 2.79
C LEU A 11 10.41 -33.71 3.74
N ILE A 12 11.21 -33.80 4.81
CA ILE A 12 11.45 -32.70 5.75
C ILE A 12 12.19 -31.54 5.07
N LEU A 13 13.13 -31.84 4.17
CA LEU A 13 13.88 -30.82 3.42
C LEU A 13 12.99 -29.99 2.47
N THR A 14 11.94 -30.60 1.91
CA THR A 14 11.00 -29.90 1.00
C THR A 14 10.04 -28.95 1.72
N VAL A 15 9.76 -29.17 3.00
CA VAL A 15 8.86 -28.31 3.80
C VAL A 15 9.55 -26.98 4.17
N SER A 16 10.88 -26.97 4.32
CA SER A 16 11.64 -25.77 4.68
C SER A 16 11.74 -24.73 3.54
N ILE A 17 11.45 -25.12 2.30
CA ILE A 17 11.46 -24.22 1.13
C ILE A 17 10.10 -23.53 0.94
N ALA A 18 9.06 -23.91 1.70
CA ALA A 18 7.71 -23.38 1.58
C ALA A 18 7.50 -22.05 2.34
N SER A 19 8.52 -21.53 3.02
CA SER A 19 8.40 -20.35 3.90
C SER A 19 9.18 -19.15 3.37
N SER A 20 8.73 -18.61 2.26
CA SER A 20 8.91 -17.20 1.91
C SER A 20 7.85 -16.82 0.89
N GLN A 21 6.58 -16.88 1.30
CA GLN A 21 5.61 -15.97 0.68
C GLN A 21 5.94 -14.59 1.24
N THR A 22 6.95 -13.94 0.66
CA THR A 22 7.10 -12.50 0.74
C THR A 22 5.72 -11.91 0.48
N GLY A 23 5.23 -11.09 1.40
CA GLY A 23 3.97 -10.38 1.20
C GLY A 23 3.98 -9.70 -0.17
N CYS A 24 2.80 -9.52 -0.77
CA CYS A 24 2.71 -9.12 -2.17
C CYS A 24 3.58 -7.87 -2.46
N SER A 25 3.52 -6.87 -1.57
CA SER A 25 4.33 -5.67 -1.67
C SER A 25 5.60 -5.78 -0.81
N LYS A 26 6.73 -5.38 -1.40
CA LYS A 26 8.03 -5.37 -0.73
C LYS A 26 8.28 -4.09 0.07
N PHE A 27 7.69 -2.97 -0.37
CA PHE A 27 7.97 -1.64 0.18
C PHE A 27 6.78 -1.03 0.91
N TYR A 28 5.57 -1.49 0.63
CA TYR A 28 4.35 -0.97 1.24
C TYR A 28 3.68 -2.03 2.09
N PRO A 29 3.19 -1.69 3.28
CA PRO A 29 2.51 -2.65 4.12
C PRO A 29 1.19 -3.07 3.47
N PHE A 30 0.86 -4.36 3.60
CA PHE A 30 -0.42 -4.96 3.15
C PHE A 30 -1.09 -5.74 4.30
N THR A 31 -0.52 -5.72 5.50
CA THR A 31 -1.09 -6.41 6.66
C THR A 31 -2.20 -5.56 7.29
N GLU A 32 -3.41 -6.12 7.40
CA GLU A 32 -4.55 -5.46 8.05
C GLU A 32 -4.19 -4.92 9.44
N GLY A 33 -4.67 -3.72 9.75
CA GLY A 33 -4.41 -3.02 11.00
C GLY A 33 -3.03 -2.36 11.09
N THR A 34 -2.15 -2.54 10.10
CA THR A 34 -0.87 -1.80 10.07
C THR A 34 -1.11 -0.31 10.00
N LYS A 35 -0.35 0.45 10.78
CA LYS A 35 -0.38 1.90 10.81
C LYS A 35 0.99 2.48 10.49
N ALA A 36 1.01 3.55 9.72
CA ALA A 36 2.20 4.34 9.46
C ALA A 36 1.86 5.83 9.59
N GLU A 37 2.82 6.63 10.03
CA GLU A 37 2.64 8.08 10.17
C GLU A 37 3.75 8.78 9.39
N ILE A 38 3.39 9.83 8.64
CA ILE A 38 4.32 10.77 8.03
C ILE A 38 4.09 12.14 8.66
N THR A 39 5.03 12.57 9.49
CA THR A 39 5.08 13.94 10.01
C THR A 39 5.90 14.83 9.08
N SER A 40 5.27 15.88 8.54
CA SER A 40 5.94 16.89 7.73
C SER A 40 6.30 18.10 8.58
N TYR A 41 7.54 18.59 8.45
CA TYR A 41 8.04 19.75 9.20
C TYR A 41 8.30 20.95 8.27
N GLY A 42 7.88 22.14 8.71
CA GLY A 42 8.16 23.38 8.01
C GLY A 42 9.61 23.86 8.18
N LYS A 43 9.98 24.95 7.50
CA LYS A 43 11.36 25.50 7.49
C LYS A 43 11.96 25.75 8.89
N LYS A 44 11.12 25.99 9.90
CA LYS A 44 11.54 26.26 11.29
C LYS A 44 11.53 25.00 12.18
N GLY A 45 11.40 23.82 11.60
CA GLY A 45 11.31 22.55 12.34
C GLY A 45 9.98 22.36 13.10
N LYS A 46 8.99 23.23 12.87
CA LYS A 46 7.63 23.05 13.42
C LYS A 46 6.86 22.05 12.57
N ILE A 47 6.00 21.25 13.21
CA ILE A 47 5.06 20.36 12.50
C ILE A 47 4.19 21.23 11.59
N ALA A 48 4.13 20.87 10.32
CA ALA A 48 3.29 21.51 9.31
C ALA A 48 2.06 20.65 9.00
N ALA A 49 2.21 19.32 9.01
CA ALA A 49 1.12 18.36 8.83
C ALA A 49 1.51 17.00 9.39
N VAL A 50 0.51 16.23 9.81
CA VAL A 50 0.65 14.81 10.15
C VAL A 50 -0.28 14.02 9.22
N VAL A 51 0.25 12.99 8.56
CA VAL A 51 -0.56 12.08 7.75
C VAL A 51 -0.48 10.68 8.34
N ASP A 52 -1.61 10.21 8.86
CA ASP A 52 -1.78 8.86 9.37
C ASP A 52 -2.30 7.94 8.27
N TYR A 53 -1.66 6.80 8.07
CA TYR A 53 -2.09 5.75 7.16
C TYR A 53 -2.49 4.51 7.96
N THR A 54 -3.63 3.92 7.64
CA THR A 54 -4.09 2.65 8.22
C THR A 54 -4.54 1.69 7.13
N ILE A 55 -4.12 0.43 7.22
CA ILE A 55 -4.66 -0.63 6.37
C ILE A 55 -5.92 -1.17 7.00
N LEU A 56 -7.07 -0.84 6.42
CA LEU A 56 -8.37 -1.24 6.95
C LEU A 56 -8.67 -2.72 6.66
N LYS A 57 -8.34 -3.17 5.45
CA LYS A 57 -8.65 -4.52 4.98
C LYS A 57 -7.74 -4.93 3.84
N THR A 58 -7.44 -6.22 3.75
CA THR A 58 -6.66 -6.80 2.66
C THR A 58 -7.39 -8.01 2.09
N THR A 59 -7.62 -8.02 0.79
CA THR A 59 -8.37 -9.08 0.11
C THR A 59 -7.54 -9.65 -1.03
N LYS A 60 -7.41 -10.98 -1.07
CA LYS A 60 -6.82 -11.68 -2.22
C LYS A 60 -7.86 -11.83 -3.33
N LYS A 61 -7.50 -11.42 -4.55
CA LYS A 61 -8.26 -11.57 -5.79
C LYS A 61 -7.46 -12.40 -6.80
N SER A 62 -8.07 -12.75 -7.92
CA SER A 62 -7.39 -13.47 -9.02
C SER A 62 -6.21 -12.69 -9.61
N GLU A 63 -6.29 -11.36 -9.60
CA GLU A 63 -5.31 -10.45 -10.21
C GLU A 63 -4.21 -10.01 -9.23
N GLY A 64 -4.31 -10.39 -7.96
CA GLY A 64 -3.37 -9.97 -6.93
C GLY A 64 -4.01 -9.75 -5.55
N GLU A 65 -3.29 -9.08 -4.68
CA GLU A 65 -3.75 -8.67 -3.35
C GLU A 65 -4.19 -7.19 -3.39
N VAL A 66 -5.35 -6.88 -2.82
CA VAL A 66 -5.88 -5.51 -2.75
C VAL A 66 -5.96 -5.08 -1.30
N ALA A 67 -5.26 -4.02 -0.95
CA ALA A 67 -5.32 -3.39 0.36
C ALA A 67 -6.17 -2.12 0.31
N ASN A 68 -7.21 -2.05 1.14
CA ASN A 68 -7.96 -0.82 1.38
C ASN A 68 -7.21 0.02 2.41
N MET A 69 -6.70 1.16 1.97
CA MET A 69 -5.90 2.07 2.76
C MET A 69 -6.71 3.32 3.10
N GLN A 70 -6.66 3.71 4.37
CA GLN A 70 -7.17 4.98 4.85
C GLN A 70 -6.00 5.91 5.10
N SER A 71 -6.10 7.15 4.63
CA SER A 71 -5.21 8.25 5.02
C SER A 71 -5.98 9.37 5.67
N SER A 72 -5.49 9.83 6.82
CA SER A 72 -6.03 10.95 7.59
C SER A 72 -4.97 12.04 7.70
N VAL A 73 -5.32 13.25 7.23
CA VAL A 73 -4.44 14.43 7.25
C VAL A 73 -4.87 15.32 8.40
N LYS A 74 -3.94 15.65 9.28
CA LYS A 74 -4.13 16.57 10.41
C LYS A 74 -3.24 17.79 10.27
N ASP A 75 -3.77 18.93 10.73
CA ASP A 75 -3.04 20.19 10.76
C ASP A 75 -2.00 20.26 11.90
N GLU A 76 -1.33 21.40 12.06
CA GLU A 76 -0.35 21.64 13.13
C GLU A 76 -0.93 21.57 14.55
N LYS A 77 -2.26 21.62 14.71
CA LYS A 77 -2.98 21.51 15.99
C LYS A 77 -3.52 20.11 16.24
N GLY A 78 -3.38 19.20 15.27
CA GLY A 78 -3.94 17.86 15.32
C GLY A 78 -5.42 17.80 14.89
N GLU A 79 -5.96 18.88 14.32
CA GLU A 79 -7.33 18.90 13.79
C GLU A 79 -7.38 18.16 12.45
N LEU A 80 -8.39 17.29 12.27
CA LEU A 80 -8.60 16.54 11.04
C LEU A 80 -8.96 17.50 9.90
N ILE A 81 -8.12 17.55 8.86
CA ILE A 81 -8.36 18.32 7.64
C ILE A 81 -9.13 17.46 6.64
N ALA A 82 -8.68 16.22 6.43
CA ALA A 82 -9.23 15.33 5.42
C ALA A 82 -9.01 13.87 5.81
N GLU A 83 -9.93 13.02 5.38
CA GLU A 83 -9.80 11.57 5.45
C GLU A 83 -10.21 10.99 4.10
N THR A 84 -9.40 10.08 3.57
CA THR A 84 -9.63 9.45 2.26
C THR A 84 -9.33 7.97 2.34
N ASN A 85 -10.19 7.16 1.76
CA ASN A 85 -9.97 5.72 1.60
C ASN A 85 -9.76 5.40 0.13
N TYR A 86 -8.76 4.58 -0.18
CA TYR A 86 -8.44 4.14 -1.54
C TYR A 86 -7.87 2.73 -1.54
N ASP A 87 -8.01 2.05 -2.67
CA ASP A 87 -7.48 0.70 -2.85
C ASP A 87 -6.08 0.76 -3.47
N VAL A 88 -5.17 -0.04 -2.93
CA VAL A 88 -3.84 -0.31 -3.50
C VAL A 88 -3.82 -1.76 -3.95
N THR A 89 -3.58 -1.98 -5.23
CA THR A 89 -3.47 -3.33 -5.78
C THR A 89 -2.02 -3.74 -5.88
N CYS A 90 -1.73 -5.00 -5.63
CA CYS A 90 -0.43 -5.59 -5.81
C CYS A 90 -0.56 -6.89 -6.60
N ASP A 91 0.13 -6.99 -7.74
CA ASP A 91 0.14 -8.18 -8.60
C ASP A 91 1.33 -9.13 -8.34
N GLY A 92 2.16 -8.78 -7.34
CA GLY A 92 3.40 -9.47 -6.98
C GLY A 92 4.65 -8.89 -7.64
N THR A 93 4.51 -8.18 -8.76
CA THR A 93 5.61 -7.51 -9.47
C THR A 93 5.68 -6.02 -9.17
N LYS A 94 4.53 -5.39 -8.92
CA LYS A 94 4.38 -3.98 -8.60
C LYS A 94 3.17 -3.75 -7.71
N ILE A 95 3.14 -2.57 -7.10
CA ILE A 95 1.89 -2.00 -6.59
C ILE A 95 1.35 -0.98 -7.58
N SER A 96 0.02 -0.86 -7.63
CA SER A 96 -0.70 0.09 -8.47
C SER A 96 -1.76 0.80 -7.64
N ILE A 97 -1.85 2.13 -7.80
CA ILE A 97 -2.90 2.98 -7.22
C ILE A 97 -3.63 3.64 -8.38
N ASP A 98 -4.95 3.45 -8.44
CA ASP A 98 -5.81 4.09 -9.45
C ASP A 98 -5.73 5.61 -9.31
N TYR A 99 -5.37 6.29 -10.39
CA TYR A 99 -5.23 7.74 -10.40
C TYR A 99 -6.52 8.45 -9.99
N ASN A 100 -7.70 7.88 -10.28
CA ASN A 100 -8.99 8.46 -9.88
C ASN A 100 -9.11 8.55 -8.36
N SER A 101 -8.54 7.58 -7.64
CA SER A 101 -8.53 7.56 -6.18
C SER A 101 -7.59 8.63 -5.58
N MET A 102 -6.66 9.15 -6.38
CA MET A 102 -5.75 10.24 -5.99
C MET A 102 -6.35 11.63 -6.25
N VAL A 103 -7.43 11.72 -7.04
CA VAL A 103 -8.13 12.98 -7.28
C VAL A 103 -8.93 13.34 -6.02
N SER A 104 -8.53 14.43 -5.35
CA SER A 104 -9.20 14.81 -4.11
C SER A 104 -10.61 15.35 -4.37
N PRO A 105 -11.61 15.00 -3.53
CA PRO A 105 -12.97 15.57 -3.64
C PRO A 105 -12.96 17.10 -3.54
N MET A 106 -12.03 17.66 -2.77
CA MET A 106 -11.87 19.10 -2.61
C MET A 106 -11.43 19.78 -3.91
N MET A 107 -10.60 19.10 -4.73
CA MET A 107 -10.23 19.56 -6.06
C MET A 107 -11.47 19.53 -6.99
N MET A 108 -12.22 18.43 -6.97
CA MET A 108 -13.44 18.29 -7.79
C MET A 108 -14.50 19.35 -7.46
N GLU A 109 -14.64 19.72 -6.18
CA GLU A 109 -15.59 20.74 -5.75
C GLU A 109 -15.24 22.14 -6.26
N GLN A 110 -13.95 22.47 -6.38
CA GLN A 110 -13.49 23.74 -6.96
C GLN A 110 -13.83 23.84 -8.46
N PHE A 111 -13.85 22.71 -9.16
CA PHE A 111 -14.10 22.65 -10.61
C PHE A 111 -15.55 22.30 -10.98
N LYS A 112 -16.45 22.12 -10.02
CA LYS A 112 -17.82 21.62 -10.24
C LYS A 112 -18.68 22.39 -11.26
N ASN A 113 -18.36 23.66 -11.52
CA ASN A 113 -19.09 24.52 -12.47
C ASN A 113 -18.38 24.65 -13.84
N MET A 114 -17.36 23.82 -14.09
CA MET A 114 -16.63 23.75 -15.35
C MET A 114 -16.82 22.38 -15.98
N GLU A 115 -16.84 22.31 -17.30
CA GLU A 115 -16.71 21.04 -18.02
C GLU A 115 -15.24 20.64 -18.00
N TYR A 116 -14.91 19.49 -17.42
CA TYR A 116 -13.54 19.00 -17.33
C TYR A 116 -13.49 17.49 -17.56
N ASP A 117 -12.39 17.03 -18.16
CA ASP A 117 -12.06 15.62 -18.33
C ASP A 117 -10.72 15.36 -17.61
N ILE A 118 -10.72 14.41 -16.67
CA ILE A 118 -9.51 14.02 -15.93
C ILE A 118 -9.06 12.68 -16.48
N SER A 119 -7.94 12.70 -17.18
CA SER A 119 -7.25 11.49 -17.61
C SER A 119 -5.91 11.35 -16.88
N GLY A 120 -5.54 10.12 -16.58
CA GLY A 120 -4.31 9.80 -15.87
C GLY A 120 -3.89 8.36 -16.14
N ILE A 121 -2.67 8.05 -15.73
CA ILE A 121 -2.18 6.69 -15.63
C ILE A 121 -2.08 6.33 -14.16
N ASP A 122 -2.30 5.05 -13.85
CA ASP A 122 -2.14 4.55 -12.48
C ASP A 122 -0.71 4.79 -11.99
N LEU A 123 -0.58 5.08 -10.70
CA LEU A 123 0.72 5.16 -10.06
C LEU A 123 1.23 3.73 -9.85
N GLU A 124 2.24 3.33 -10.61
CA GLU A 124 2.87 2.02 -10.51
C GLU A 124 4.24 2.11 -9.82
N ILE A 125 4.46 1.28 -8.80
CA ILE A 125 5.74 1.19 -8.09
C ILE A 125 6.22 -0.27 -8.10
N PRO A 126 7.35 -0.58 -8.76
CA PRO A 126 7.84 -1.94 -8.90
C PRO A 126 8.40 -2.47 -7.58
N ASN A 127 8.17 -3.76 -7.31
CA ASN A 127 8.74 -4.47 -6.15
C ASN A 127 10.24 -4.76 -6.32
N ASN A 128 10.75 -4.74 -7.56
CA ASN A 128 12.14 -4.98 -7.87
C ASN A 128 12.79 -3.70 -8.39
N LEU A 129 13.56 -3.05 -7.52
CA LEU A 129 14.38 -1.90 -7.88
C LEU A 129 15.78 -2.38 -8.30
N SER A 130 16.28 -1.89 -9.42
CA SER A 130 17.66 -2.06 -9.86
C SER A 130 18.40 -0.73 -9.76
N VAL A 131 19.72 -0.78 -9.51
CA VAL A 131 20.56 0.39 -9.76
C VAL A 131 20.51 0.72 -11.26
N GLY A 132 20.36 2.01 -11.57
CA GLY A 132 20.33 2.53 -12.94
C GLY A 132 21.70 2.62 -13.57
#